data_AF-A0A4Y2G732-F1
#
_entry.id   AF-A0A4Y2G732-F1
#
_cell.length_a   1.000
_cell.length_b   1.000
_cell.length_c   1.000
_cell.angle_alpha   90.00
_cell.angle_beta   90.00
_cell.angle_gamma   90.00
#
_symmetry.space_group_name_H-M   'P 1'
#
loop_
_entity.id
_entity.type
_entity.pdbx_description
1 polymer ?
#
loop_
_entity_poly.entity_id
_entity_poly.type
_entity_poly.pdbx_seq_one_letter_code
_entity_poly.pdbx_strand_id
1 'polypeptide(L)'
;MDVQIIVINGLQIPFRIAKISVDGEYLFSSLSYLVCDDVSMMAKIHTDTVSHVSNNLQRFKCFIQQRSGFPYGTEHQYLTEMPSPELFIDSKLCIYLTC
;
A
#
# COMPACT_ATOMS: atom_id res chain seq x y z
N MET A 1 21.61 -7.65 4.40
CA MET A 1 20.74 -8.26 3.38
C MET A 1 21.55 -8.45 2.12
N ASP A 2 21.48 -9.62 1.50
CA ASP A 2 22.25 -9.93 0.28
C ASP A 2 21.58 -9.33 -0.96
N VAL A 3 22.39 -8.74 -1.84
CA VAL A 3 21.94 -8.22 -3.14
C VAL A 3 21.89 -9.38 -4.13
N GLN A 4 20.74 -9.58 -4.74
CA GLN A 4 20.53 -10.54 -5.83
C GLN A 4 20.46 -9.78 -7.17
N ILE A 5 20.67 -10.50 -8.27
CA ILE A 5 20.59 -9.92 -9.63
C ILE A 5 19.50 -10.66 -10.39
N ILE A 6 18.54 -9.92 -10.93
CA ILE A 6 17.56 -10.43 -11.89
C ILE A 6 17.89 -9.90 -13.28
N VAL A 7 17.72 -10.74 -14.31
CA VAL A 7 17.93 -10.33 -15.70
C VAL A 7 16.57 -10.12 -16.38
N ILE A 8 16.27 -8.89 -16.77
CA ILE A 8 15.04 -8.54 -17.50
C ILE A 8 15.45 -7.99 -18.86
N ASN A 9 15.04 -8.66 -19.95
CA ASN A 9 15.41 -8.29 -21.34
C ASN A 9 16.94 -8.11 -21.55
N GLY A 10 17.75 -8.94 -20.88
CA GLY A 10 19.22 -8.85 -20.95
C GLY A 10 19.85 -7.79 -20.04
N LEU A 11 19.04 -6.96 -19.37
CA LEU A 11 19.53 -5.99 -18.38
C LEU A 11 19.65 -6.64 -17.00
N GLN A 12 20.83 -6.55 -16.38
CA GLN A 12 21.07 -6.99 -15.01
C GLN A 12 20.57 -5.92 -14.02
N ILE A 13 19.57 -6.26 -13.23
CA ILE A 13 18.98 -5.37 -12.24
C ILE A 13 19.29 -5.94 -10.84
N PRO A 14 20.11 -5.24 -10.04
CA PRO A 14 20.33 -5.62 -8.66
C PRO A 14 19.05 -5.35 -7.86
N PHE A 15 18.66 -6.29 -7.02
CA PHE A 15 17.50 -6.16 -6.14
C PHE A 15 17.80 -6.78 -4.78
N ARG A 16 17.01 -6.37 -3.78
CA ARG A 16 17.06 -6.92 -2.41
C ARG A 16 15.66 -7.42 -2.06
N ILE A 17 15.59 -8.59 -1.43
CA ILE A 17 14.36 -9.09 -0.84
C ILE A 17 14.45 -8.84 0.67
N ALA A 18 13.58 -7.98 1.18
CA ALA A 18 13.34 -7.87 2.61
C ALA A 18 12.26 -8.87 3.02
N LYS A 19 12.50 -9.63 4.09
CA LYS A 19 11.45 -10.40 4.74
C LYS A 19 10.64 -9.45 5.61
N ILE A 20 9.35 -9.36 5.32
CA ILE A 20 8.37 -8.57 6.06
C ILE A 20 7.41 -9.55 6.73
N SER A 21 6.95 -9.23 7.94
CA SER A 21 5.97 -10.07 8.64
C SER A 21 4.70 -10.24 7.81
N VAL A 22 4.13 -11.45 7.78
CA VAL A 22 2.89 -11.77 7.03
C VAL A 22 1.66 -11.44 7.90
N ASP A 23 1.75 -10.39 8.69
CA ASP A 23 0.60 -9.85 9.39
C ASP A 23 -0.20 -9.00 8.40
N GLY A 24 -1.46 -8.69 8.70
CA GLY A 24 -2.33 -7.90 7.81
C GLY A 24 -1.78 -6.51 7.42
N GLU A 25 -0.68 -6.09 8.03
CA GLU A 25 0.03 -4.82 7.82
C GLU A 25 1.17 -4.91 6.79
N TYR A 26 1.29 -6.02 6.04
CA TYR A 26 2.38 -6.25 5.08
C TYR A 26 2.51 -5.15 4.03
N LEU A 27 1.41 -4.51 3.60
CA LEU A 27 1.44 -3.42 2.63
C LEU A 27 2.17 -2.20 3.19
N PHE A 28 1.75 -1.69 4.35
CA PHE A 28 2.33 -0.49 4.95
C PHE A 28 3.76 -0.75 5.39
N SER A 29 4.07 -1.96 5.85
CA SER A 29 5.44 -2.40 6.10
C SER A 29 6.29 -2.38 4.81
N SER A 30 5.74 -2.83 3.69
CA SER A 30 6.42 -2.82 2.38
C SER A 30 6.65 -1.40 1.88
N LEU A 31 5.67 -0.52 2.02
CA LEU A 31 5.80 0.91 1.67
C LEU A 31 6.83 1.61 2.56
N SER A 32 6.82 1.32 3.86
CA SER A 32 7.81 1.83 4.81
C SER A 32 9.22 1.40 4.43
N TYR A 33 9.41 0.13 4.10
CA TYR A 33 10.70 -0.36 3.63
C TYR A 33 11.12 0.31 2.32
N LEU A 34 10.20 0.49 1.36
CA LEU A 34 10.50 1.12 0.08
C LEU A 34 10.89 2.60 0.20
N VAL A 35 10.21 3.36 1.06
CA VAL A 35 10.39 4.81 1.18
C VAL A 35 11.49 5.17 2.19
N CYS A 36 11.64 4.40 3.27
CA CYS A 36 12.48 4.74 4.41
C CYS A 36 13.61 3.73 4.68
N ASP A 37 13.71 2.62 3.93
CA ASP A 37 14.60 1.47 4.22
C ASP A 37 14.42 0.92 5.66
N ASP A 38 13.24 1.15 6.25
CA ASP A 38 12.87 0.76 7.61
C ASP A 38 11.38 0.44 7.65
N VAL A 39 10.99 -0.63 8.35
CA VAL A 39 9.59 -1.03 8.55
C VAL A 39 8.93 -0.32 9.74
N SER A 40 9.71 0.31 10.63
CA SER A 40 9.21 0.95 11.85
C SER A 40 8.26 2.14 11.58
N MET A 41 8.34 2.73 10.38
CA MET A 41 7.53 3.88 9.98
C MET A 41 6.18 3.51 9.37
N MET A 42 5.80 2.22 9.36
CA MET A 42 4.53 1.77 8.79
C MET A 42 3.31 2.49 9.36
N ALA A 43 3.27 2.74 10.68
CA ALA A 43 2.13 3.39 11.35
C ALA A 43 1.96 4.86 10.90
N LYS A 44 3.08 5.55 10.67
CA LYS A 44 3.09 6.91 10.17
C LYS A 44 2.62 6.96 8.72
N ILE A 45 3.18 6.10 7.86
CA ILE A 45 2.78 6.00 6.45
C ILE A 45 1.30 5.65 6.32
N HIS A 46 0.81 4.74 7.16
CA HIS A 46 -0.61 4.40 7.23
C HIS A 46 -1.47 5.63 7.57
N THR A 47 -1.11 6.36 8.62
CA THR A 47 -1.82 7.58 9.04
C THR A 47 -1.81 8.66 7.95
N ASP A 48 -0.65 8.90 7.35
CA ASP A 48 -0.47 9.90 6.29
C ASP A 48 -1.28 9.51 5.03
N THR A 49 -1.32 8.22 4.70
CA THR A 49 -2.11 7.68 3.58
C THR A 49 -3.61 7.88 3.81
N VAL A 50 -4.13 7.50 4.98
CA VAL A 50 -5.54 7.69 5.34
C VAL A 50 -5.90 9.18 5.31
N SER A 51 -5.03 10.04 5.86
CA SER A 51 -5.23 11.49 5.84
C SER A 51 -5.26 12.04 4.41
N HIS A 52 -4.32 11.61 3.56
CA HIS A 52 -4.25 12.04 2.17
C HIS A 52 -5.50 11.65 1.37
N VAL A 53 -5.95 10.40 1.50
CA VAL A 53 -7.17 9.92 0.81
C VAL A 53 -8.40 10.66 1.31
N SER A 54 -8.53 10.87 2.63
CA SER A 54 -9.64 11.62 3.22
C SER A 54 -9.71 13.06 2.69
N ASN A 55 -8.56 13.73 2.61
CA ASN A 55 -8.48 15.12 2.14
C ASN A 55 -8.68 15.26 0.61
N ASN A 56 -8.48 14.18 -0.15
CA ASN A 56 -8.57 14.18 -1.61
C ASN A 56 -9.67 13.26 -2.12
N LEU A 57 -10.67 12.96 -1.28
CA LEU A 57 -11.66 11.92 -1.51
C LEU A 57 -12.36 12.02 -2.87
N GLN A 58 -12.68 13.23 -3.33
CA GLN A 58 -13.32 13.48 -4.63
C GLN A 58 -12.50 12.93 -5.80
N ARG A 59 -11.17 13.01 -5.71
CA ARG A 59 -10.24 12.48 -6.72
C ARG A 59 -10.17 10.95 -6.68
N PHE A 60 -10.42 10.36 -5.51
CA PHE A 60 -10.38 8.92 -5.29
C PHE A 60 -11.75 8.23 -5.36
N LYS A 61 -12.85 8.97 -5.57
CA LYS A 61 -14.23 8.46 -5.60
C LYS A 61 -14.44 7.25 -6.54
N CYS A 62 -13.77 7.22 -7.69
CA CYS A 62 -13.87 6.11 -8.65
C CYS A 62 -13.23 4.80 -8.13
N PHE A 63 -12.31 4.91 -7.17
CA PHE A 63 -11.46 3.82 -6.68
C PHE A 63 -11.87 3.35 -5.28
N ILE A 64 -12.45 4.24 -4.48
CA ILE A 64 -13.15 3.94 -3.22
C ILE A 64 -14.40 3.08 -3.46
N GLN A 65 -14.77 2.79 -4.71
CA GLN A 65 -15.93 1.98 -5.06
C GLN A 65 -15.58 0.53 -5.40
N GLN A 66 -14.46 -0.06 -4.94
CA GLN A 66 -14.21 -1.50 -5.15
C GLN A 66 -13.47 -2.16 -3.98
N ARG A 67 -14.18 -2.91 -3.13
CA ARG A 67 -13.65 -4.01 -2.30
C ARG A 67 -14.02 -5.32 -3.00
N SER A 68 -13.04 -6.10 -3.46
CA SER A 68 -13.28 -7.36 -4.20
C SER A 68 -14.23 -7.23 -5.40
N GLY A 69 -14.23 -6.08 -6.08
CA GLY A 69 -15.14 -5.77 -7.19
C GLY A 69 -16.49 -5.15 -6.80
N PHE A 70 -16.78 -4.95 -5.51
CA PHE A 70 -18.02 -4.31 -5.03
C PHE A 70 -17.80 -2.89 -4.51
N PRO A 71 -18.65 -1.91 -4.84
CA PRO A 71 -18.58 -0.58 -4.27
C PRO A 71 -18.75 -0.56 -2.76
N TYR A 72 -17.85 0.17 -2.09
CA TYR A 72 -18.12 0.64 -0.74
C TYR A 72 -19.42 1.45 -0.81
N GLY A 73 -20.37 1.11 0.05
CA GLY A 73 -21.71 1.70 0.01
C GLY A 73 -21.71 3.16 0.47
N THR A 74 -20.73 3.56 1.31
CA THR A 74 -20.60 4.92 1.83
C THR A 74 -19.14 5.29 2.10
N GLU A 75 -18.85 6.59 2.13
CA GLU A 75 -17.56 7.15 2.57
C GLU A 75 -17.19 6.72 3.99
N HIS A 76 -18.15 6.72 4.90
CA HIS A 76 -17.95 6.30 6.28
C HIS A 76 -17.49 4.85 6.37
N GLN A 77 -18.03 3.97 5.52
CA GLN A 77 -17.62 2.58 5.45
C GLN A 77 -16.16 2.44 5.00
N TYR A 78 -15.75 3.19 3.97
CA TYR A 78 -14.36 3.20 3.52
C TYR A 78 -13.39 3.68 4.61
N LEU A 79 -13.69 4.82 5.24
CA LEU A 79 -12.82 5.39 6.28
C LEU A 79 -12.76 4.56 7.56
N THR A 80 -13.77 3.73 7.82
CA THR A 80 -13.81 2.82 8.98
C THR A 80 -13.10 1.50 8.69
N GLU A 81 -13.20 0.99 7.46
CA GLU A 81 -12.59 -0.27 7.06
C GLU A 81 -11.12 -0.12 6.61
N MET A 82 -10.75 1.02 6.01
CA MET A 82 -9.37 1.32 5.58
C MET A 82 -8.32 1.18 6.69
N PRO A 83 -8.55 1.67 7.93
CA PRO A 83 -7.61 1.49 9.02
C PRO A 83 -7.59 0.07 9.60
N SER A 84 -8.43 -0.85 9.12
CA SER A 84 -8.41 -2.23 9.60
C SER A 84 -7.17 -2.95 9.07
N PRO A 85 -6.38 -3.60 9.96
CA PRO A 85 -5.23 -4.39 9.54
C PRO A 85 -5.62 -5.58 8.65
N GLU A 86 -6.90 -5.97 8.59
CA GLU A 86 -7.38 -7.08 7.76
C GLU A 86 -7.72 -6.67 6.31
N LEU A 87 -7.55 -5.39 5.96
CA LEU A 87 -7.89 -4.91 4.63
C LEU A 87 -6.84 -5.37 3.60
N PHE A 88 -7.17 -6.43 2.86
CA PHE A 88 -6.47 -6.78 1.63
C PHE A 88 -6.66 -5.68 0.59
N ILE A 89 -5.67 -4.81 0.48
CA ILE A 89 -5.63 -3.79 -0.57
C ILE A 89 -5.23 -4.48 -1.87
N ASP A 90 -6.19 -4.56 -2.79
CA ASP A 90 -5.92 -5.03 -4.15
C ASP A 90 -4.98 -4.03 -4.86
N SER A 91 -4.12 -4.59 -5.69
CA SER A 91 -3.06 -4.00 -6.52
C SER A 91 -3.35 -2.62 -7.15
N LYS A 92 -4.62 -2.27 -7.37
CA LYS A 92 -5.04 -0.99 -7.94
C LYS A 92 -4.84 0.22 -7.02
N LEU A 93 -4.91 0.07 -5.70
CA LEU A 93 -4.67 1.21 -4.78
C LEU A 93 -3.16 1.53 -4.68
N CYS A 94 -2.31 0.52 -4.84
CA CYS A 94 -0.87 0.61 -4.66
C CYS A 94 -0.17 1.44 -5.75
N ILE A 95 -0.73 1.46 -6.97
CA ILE A 95 -0.18 2.20 -8.13
C ILE A 95 -0.30 3.73 -7.96
N TYR A 96 -1.27 4.21 -7.19
CA TYR A 96 -1.61 5.64 -7.14
C TYR A 96 -1.15 6.36 -5.86
N LEU A 97 -0.69 5.64 -4.82
CA LEU A 97 0.03 6.27 -3.70
C LEU A 97 1.45 6.69 -4.08
N THR A 98 1.94 6.21 -5.23
CA THR A 98 3.25 6.54 -5.80
C THR A 98 3.19 7.60 -6.92
N CYS A 99 2.04 8.24 -7.16
CA CYS A 99 1.84 9.26 -8.22
C CYS A 99 1.42 10.64 -7.68
#